data_AF-A0A3N5UHN7-F1
#
_entry.id   AF-A0A3N5UHN7-F1
#
_cell.length_a   1.000
_cell.length_b   1.000
_cell.length_c   1.000
_cell.angle_alpha   90.00
_cell.angle_beta   90.00
_cell.angle_gamma   90.00
#
_symmetry.space_group_name_H-M   'P 1'
#
loop_
_entity.id
_entity.type
_entity.pdbx_description
1 polymer ?
#
loop_
_entity_poly.entity_id
_entity_poly.type
_entity_poly.pdbx_seq_one_letter_code
_entity_poly.pdbx_strand_id
1 'polypeptide(L)'
;MDGLNASVSGWTGKGIRVYAFLVPSCREMVELEERDSGFNQDQFVQDFEKAGGTWIDMDPCRYDSFDGSHLGREAALQFSRDLAERIHELEPHRSDGQVEH
;
A
#
# COMPACT_ATOMS: atom_id res chain seq x y z
N MET A 1 11.78 7.88 -12.97
CA MET A 1 10.84 6.91 -12.34
C MET A 1 9.44 7.19 -12.90
N ASP A 2 9.33 7.37 -14.22
CA ASP A 2 8.20 8.14 -14.75
C ASP A 2 7.03 7.24 -15.21
N GLY A 3 7.27 5.93 -15.32
CA GLY A 3 6.27 4.96 -15.80
C GLY A 3 5.20 4.60 -14.79
N LEU A 4 5.55 4.44 -13.50
CA LEU A 4 4.59 4.03 -12.48
C LEU A 4 3.59 5.16 -12.21
N ASN A 5 4.07 6.36 -11.88
CA ASN A 5 3.20 7.49 -11.55
C ASN A 5 2.31 7.90 -12.73
N ALA A 6 2.83 7.86 -13.96
CA ALA A 6 1.99 8.08 -15.15
C ALA A 6 0.89 7.02 -15.30
N SER A 7 1.18 5.76 -14.97
CA SER A 7 0.18 4.67 -14.98
C SER A 7 -0.87 4.88 -13.90
N VAL A 8 -0.44 5.24 -12.68
CA VAL A 8 -1.32 5.57 -11.56
C VAL A 8 -2.28 6.69 -11.95
N SER A 9 -1.77 7.81 -12.48
CA SER A 9 -2.62 8.91 -12.98
C SER A 9 -3.57 8.48 -14.08
N GLY A 10 -3.13 7.60 -14.99
CA GLY A 10 -3.98 7.07 -16.04
C GLY A 10 -5.10 6.15 -15.52
N TRP A 11 -4.87 5.41 -14.45
CA TRP A 11 -5.88 4.55 -13.82
C TRP A 11 -6.85 5.37 -12.96
N THR A 12 -6.33 6.27 -12.14
CA THR A 12 -7.13 7.12 -11.24
C THR A 12 -8.01 8.08 -12.04
N GLY A 13 -7.50 8.63 -13.15
CA GLY A 13 -8.30 9.40 -14.12
C GLY A 13 -9.44 8.62 -14.79
N LYS A 14 -9.43 7.28 -14.72
CA LYS A 14 -10.52 6.41 -15.19
C LYS A 14 -11.45 5.94 -14.06
N GLY A 15 -11.27 6.47 -12.84
CA GLY A 15 -12.05 6.08 -11.66
C GLY A 15 -11.59 4.78 -11.00
N ILE A 16 -10.42 4.24 -11.36
CA ILE A 16 -9.82 3.09 -10.68
C ILE A 16 -9.08 3.60 -9.44
N ARG A 17 -9.43 3.11 -8.26
CA ARG A 17 -8.70 3.39 -7.02
C ARG A 17 -7.43 2.55 -6.97
N VAL A 18 -6.29 3.18 -6.68
CA VAL A 18 -4.98 2.53 -6.67
C VAL A 18 -4.38 2.69 -5.28
N TYR A 19 -4.08 1.56 -4.65
CA TYR A 19 -3.49 1.50 -3.32
C TYR A 19 -2.10 0.89 -3.40
N ALA A 20 -1.16 1.41 -2.62
CA ALA A 20 0.18 0.84 -2.48
C ALA A 20 0.55 0.73 -0.99
N PHE A 21 1.37 -0.25 -0.66
CA PHE A 21 1.89 -0.53 0.68
C PHE A 21 3.24 -1.22 0.56
N LEU A 22 4.00 -1.27 1.66
CA LEU A 22 5.18 -2.12 1.75
C LEU A 22 4.79 -3.54 2.13
N VAL A 23 5.37 -4.50 1.43
CA VAL A 23 5.21 -5.92 1.77
C VAL A 23 5.86 -6.16 3.14
N PRO A 24 5.17 -6.84 4.07
CA PRO A 24 5.77 -7.19 5.35
C PRO A 24 7.06 -7.99 5.22
N SER A 25 8.00 -7.72 6.10
CA SER A 25 9.34 -8.28 6.11
C SER A 25 9.85 -8.41 7.55
N CYS A 26 10.96 -9.13 7.76
CA CYS A 26 11.59 -9.18 9.06
C CYS A 26 12.39 -7.89 9.31
N ARG A 27 12.59 -7.52 10.58
CA ARG A 27 13.23 -6.27 10.96
C ARG A 27 14.63 -6.12 10.36
N GLU A 28 15.38 -7.21 10.34
CA GLU A 28 16.75 -7.23 9.80
C GLU A 28 16.78 -6.87 8.31
N MET A 29 15.79 -7.30 7.55
CA MET A 29 15.68 -6.98 6.12
C MET A 29 15.18 -5.56 5.89
N VAL A 30 14.22 -5.08 6.69
CA VAL A 30 13.78 -3.68 6.63
C VAL A 30 14.96 -2.73 6.92
N GLU A 31 15.71 -2.99 8.00
CA GLU A 31 16.89 -2.19 8.35
C GLU A 31 17.99 -2.25 7.27
N LEU A 32 18.15 -3.41 6.60
CA LEU A 32 19.07 -3.58 5.48
C LEU A 32 18.64 -2.73 4.28
N GLU A 33 17.36 -2.79 3.91
CA GLU A 33 16.79 -2.04 2.78
C GLU A 33 16.82 -0.53 3.02
N GLU A 34 16.46 -0.07 4.23
CA GLU A 34 16.53 1.34 4.61
C GLU A 34 17.96 1.89 4.49
N ARG A 35 18.96 1.09 4.86
CA ARG A 35 20.36 1.50 4.82
C ARG A 35 20.95 1.48 3.41
N ASP A 36 20.68 0.43 2.64
CA ASP A 36 21.48 0.09 1.46
C ASP A 36 20.74 0.29 0.13
N SER A 37 19.41 0.41 0.11
CA SER A 37 18.64 0.51 -1.15
C SER A 37 18.73 1.88 -1.84
N GLY A 38 18.98 2.95 -1.07
CA GLY A 38 18.86 4.32 -1.55
C GLY A 38 17.43 4.73 -1.92
N PHE A 39 16.42 3.91 -1.56
CA PHE A 39 15.02 4.21 -1.81
C PHE A 39 14.54 5.31 -0.85
N ASN A 40 14.21 6.48 -1.42
CA ASN A 40 13.58 7.55 -0.67
C ASN A 40 12.06 7.34 -0.66
N GLN A 41 11.59 6.59 0.33
CA GLN A 41 10.17 6.27 0.49
C GLN A 41 9.31 7.53 0.62
N ASP A 42 9.74 8.53 1.39
CA ASP A 42 8.97 9.76 1.58
C ASP A 42 8.73 10.48 0.25
N GLN A 43 9.77 10.60 -0.58
CA GLN A 43 9.66 11.19 -1.90
C GLN A 43 8.75 10.34 -2.82
N PHE A 44 8.91 9.02 -2.77
CA PHE A 44 8.08 8.10 -3.53
C PHE A 44 6.59 8.23 -3.17
N VAL A 45 6.27 8.21 -1.86
CA VAL A 45 4.90 8.34 -1.35
C VAL A 45 4.30 9.67 -1.82
N GLN A 46 5.03 10.78 -1.65
CA GLN A 46 4.57 12.08 -2.11
C GLN A 46 4.25 12.10 -3.61
N ASP A 47 5.10 11.51 -4.44
CA ASP A 47 4.89 11.53 -5.90
C ASP A 47 3.81 10.54 -6.35
N PHE A 48 3.68 9.41 -5.66
CA PHE A 48 2.62 8.43 -5.87
C PHE A 48 1.23 9.00 -5.50
N GLU A 49 1.13 9.70 -4.37
CA GLU A 49 -0.10 10.36 -3.94
C GLU A 49 -0.48 11.54 -4.85
N LYS A 50 0.51 12.35 -5.29
CA LYS A 50 0.28 13.38 -6.32
C LYS A 50 -0.27 12.79 -7.62
N ALA A 51 0.10 11.55 -7.96
CA ALA A 51 -0.41 10.85 -9.14
C ALA A 51 -1.86 10.33 -8.95
N GLY A 52 -2.43 10.45 -7.76
CA GLY A 52 -3.78 10.02 -7.40
C GLY A 52 -3.85 8.66 -6.71
N GLY A 53 -2.70 8.03 -6.44
CA GLY A 53 -2.65 6.82 -5.62
C GLY A 53 -2.92 7.13 -4.15
N THR A 54 -3.21 6.09 -3.37
CA THR A 54 -3.32 6.18 -1.91
C THR A 54 -2.29 5.27 -1.26
N TRP A 55 -1.40 5.85 -0.45
CA TRP A 55 -0.44 5.07 0.31
C TRP A 55 -1.10 4.51 1.57
N ILE A 56 -0.97 3.21 1.77
CA ILE A 56 -1.46 2.51 2.96
C ILE A 56 -0.26 2.26 3.86
N ASP A 57 -0.20 3.04 4.94
CA ASP A 57 0.80 2.86 5.98
C ASP A 57 0.48 1.60 6.80
N MET A 58 1.38 0.63 6.75
CA MET A 58 1.33 -0.66 7.43
C MET A 58 2.70 -0.91 8.04
N ASP A 59 2.75 -1.33 9.31
CA ASP A 59 4.01 -1.75 9.94
C ASP A 59 4.49 -3.06 9.29
N PRO A 60 5.59 -3.04 8.51
CA PRO A 60 6.07 -4.24 7.81
C PRO A 60 6.62 -5.29 8.77
N CYS A 61 7.05 -4.90 9.98
CA CYS A 61 7.64 -5.79 10.97
C CYS A 61 6.59 -6.50 11.85
N ARG A 62 5.30 -6.18 11.67
CA ARG A 62 4.20 -6.74 12.49
C ARG A 62 3.89 -8.21 12.16
N TYR A 63 4.36 -8.72 11.03
CA TYR A 63 3.99 -10.02 10.50
C TYR A 63 5.22 -10.90 10.31
N ASP A 64 5.12 -12.15 10.75
CA ASP A 64 6.25 -13.10 10.67
C ASP A 64 6.56 -13.47 9.21
N SER A 65 7.77 -13.10 8.78
CA SER A 65 8.39 -13.60 7.56
C SER A 65 9.33 -14.76 7.85
N PHE A 66 9.35 -15.77 6.97
CA PHE A 66 10.23 -16.94 7.16
C PHE A 66 11.60 -16.80 6.48
N ASP A 67 11.74 -15.89 5.51
CA ASP A 67 13.00 -15.63 4.79
C ASP A 67 13.31 -14.13 4.61
N GLY A 68 12.50 -13.26 5.22
CA GLY A 68 12.64 -11.81 5.11
C GLY A 68 11.94 -11.20 3.88
N SER A 69 11.23 -11.97 3.06
CA SER A 69 10.45 -11.45 1.93
C SER A 69 9.08 -12.12 1.74
N HIS A 70 8.93 -13.33 2.28
CA HIS A 70 7.69 -14.10 2.17
C HIS A 70 7.07 -14.32 3.54
N LEU A 71 5.74 -14.19 3.58
CA LEU A 71 4.94 -14.43 4.77
C LEU A 71 4.59 -15.90 4.90
N GLY A 72 4.62 -16.40 6.14
CA GLY A 72 3.97 -17.66 6.47
C GLY A 72 2.45 -17.57 6.27
N ARG A 73 1.76 -18.71 6.16
CA ARG A 73 0.30 -18.74 5.91
C ARG A 73 -0.50 -17.92 6.92
N GLU A 74 -0.19 -18.03 8.21
CA GLU A 74 -0.93 -17.31 9.26
C GLU A 74 -0.70 -15.79 9.18
N ALA A 75 0.56 -15.38 9.02
CA ALA A 75 0.95 -13.99 8.82
C ALA A 75 0.29 -13.39 7.56
N ALA A 76 0.27 -14.11 6.44
CA ALA A 76 -0.38 -13.68 5.21
C ALA A 76 -1.91 -13.49 5.39
N LEU A 77 -2.57 -14.41 6.10
CA LEU A 77 -4.00 -14.29 6.40
C LEU A 77 -4.29 -13.11 7.34
N GLN A 78 -3.41 -12.85 8.31
CA GLN A 78 -3.54 -11.71 9.21
C GLN A 78 -3.34 -10.40 8.46
N PHE A 79 -2.24 -10.27 7.72
CA PHE A 79 -1.95 -9.11 6.88
C PHE A 79 -3.10 -8.81 5.91
N SER A 80 -3.67 -9.84 5.28
CA SER A 80 -4.80 -9.67 4.37
C SER A 80 -6.04 -9.09 5.05
N ARG A 81 -6.31 -9.41 6.33
CA ARG A 81 -7.45 -8.85 7.07
C ARG A 81 -7.17 -7.40 7.44
N ASP A 82 -6.01 -7.14 8.02
CA ASP A 82 -5.62 -5.79 8.45
C ASP A 82 -5.56 -4.83 7.26
N LEU A 83 -5.06 -5.28 6.11
CA LEU A 83 -5.05 -4.49 4.86
C LEU A 83 -6.47 -4.21 4.37
N ALA A 84 -7.38 -5.18 4.43
CA ALA A 84 -8.78 -4.99 4.03
C ALA A 84 -9.50 -3.99 4.95
N GLU A 85 -9.27 -4.06 6.26
CA GLU A 85 -9.77 -3.08 7.24
C GLU A 85 -9.25 -1.68 6.89
N ARG A 86 -7.96 -1.55 6.61
CA ARG A 86 -7.35 -0.26 6.26
C ARG A 86 -7.89 0.33 4.95
N ILE A 87 -8.09 -0.50 3.92
CA ILE A 87 -8.77 -0.07 2.69
C ILE A 87 -10.19 0.40 3.00
N HIS A 88 -10.93 -0.32 3.84
CA HIS A 88 -12.30 0.05 4.21
C HIS A 88 -12.37 1.39 4.95
N GLU A 89 -11.43 1.67 5.85
CA GLU A 89 -11.33 2.97 6.55
C GLU A 89 -11.03 4.14 5.60
N LEU A 90 -10.24 3.89 4.55
CA LEU A 90 -9.86 4.90 3.57
C LEU A 90 -10.96 5.15 2.53
N GLU A 91 -11.87 4.20 2.34
CA GLU A 91 -13.04 4.38 1.50
C GLU A 91 -14.17 5.07 2.31
N PRO A 92 -14.53 6.33 2.00
CA PRO A 92 -15.71 6.92 2.63
C PRO A 92 -16.91 6.02 2.36
N HIS A 93 -17.71 5.78 3.40
CA HIS A 93 -18.94 4.99 3.30
C HIS A 93 -19.71 5.44 2.08
N ARG A 94 -20.07 4.48 1.22
CA ARG A 94 -20.93 4.74 0.07
C ARG A 94 -22.17 5.48 0.58
N SER A 95 -22.26 6.77 0.31
CA SER A 95 -23.56 7.36 0.03
C SER A 95 -23.97 6.73 -1.29
N ASP A 96 -24.52 5.51 -1.23
CA ASP A 96 -25.30 4.96 -2.32
C ASP A 96 -26.30 6.05 -2.66
N GLY A 97 -26.13 6.65 -3.84
CA GLY A 97 -26.92 7.79 -4.26
C GLY A 97 -28.39 7.47 -4.03
N GLN A 98 -29.06 8.31 -3.25
CA GLN A 98 -30.51 8.35 -3.28
C GLN A 98 -30.88 8.56 -4.75
N VAL A 99 -31.43 7.53 -5.36
CA VAL A 99 -32.17 7.65 -6.60
C VAL A 99 -33.44 8.40 -6.23
N GLU A 100 -33.40 9.73 -6.34
CA GLU A 100 -34.61 10.53 -6.36
C GLU A 100 -35.35 10.21 -7.66
N HIS A 101 -36.53 9.60 -7.53
CA HIS A 101 -37.56 9.50 -8.56
C HIS A 101 -38.70 10.45 -8.19
#